data_AF-A0A7V4IXY3-F1
#
_entry.id   AF-A0A7V4IXY3-F1
#
_cell.length_a   1.000
_cell.length_b   1.000
_cell.length_c   1.000
_cell.angle_alpha   90.00
_cell.angle_beta   90.00
_cell.angle_gamma   90.00
#
_symmetry.space_group_name_H-M   'P 1'
#
loop_
_entity.id
_entity.type
_entity.pdbx_description
1 polymer ?
#
loop_
_entity_poly.entity_id
_entity_poly.type
_entity_poly.pdbx_seq_one_letter_code
_entity_poly.pdbx_strand_id
1 'polypeptide(L)'
;RTTFRDVVYGEVTVENRNLDDHVLLKSNGWPTYHLAAQVDDRDMAITHVIRGEDWLPSAPKHVLLYRSLGWPEPVWVHVPLLLGTDRKKLGKRHGATQFVDFIRAGYLPEALFNFLALLGWSPGEERELFSVQELIERFSLEAISRNPAIFDYEKLRWMNSHYLRQCPPERLVQLCVPYLAEAGLVHSPPTQEEHACLLRSLPLAVERMRLLPEVVDVADYFLRDPEWPEEKGQRKWLAGPEAAARLDAWIRAVETEPGPLTVERAEAAANNVAEALQCERAPVIHTARVAVTGRTVGPGLFDILAVLGKETVARRLERARAWLIDQA
;
A
#
# COMPACT_ATOMS: atom_id res chain seq x y z
N ARG A 1 -43.28 13.49 -21.93
CA ARG A 1 -42.01 12.74 -21.83
C ARG A 1 -40.92 13.75 -21.56
N THR A 2 -39.96 13.38 -20.73
CA THR A 2 -38.75 14.16 -20.46
C THR A 2 -37.58 13.33 -20.95
N THR A 3 -36.84 13.91 -21.89
CA THR A 3 -35.63 13.34 -22.45
C THR A 3 -34.45 14.26 -22.13
N PHE A 4 -33.34 13.66 -21.71
CA PHE A 4 -32.06 14.33 -21.50
C PHE A 4 -30.92 13.40 -21.91
N ARG A 5 -29.73 13.97 -22.13
CA ARG A 5 -28.53 13.22 -22.47
C ARG A 5 -27.60 13.18 -21.28
N ASP A 6 -27.25 11.98 -20.86
CA ASP A 6 -26.19 11.69 -19.90
C ASP A 6 -24.92 11.22 -20.64
N VAL A 7 -23.74 11.62 -20.16
CA VAL A 7 -22.48 11.23 -20.81
C VAL A 7 -22.23 9.72 -20.75
N VAL A 8 -22.59 9.05 -19.65
CA VAL A 8 -22.34 7.62 -19.41
C VAL A 8 -23.52 6.76 -19.88
N TYR A 9 -24.76 7.21 -19.62
CA TYR A 9 -25.98 6.44 -19.93
C TYR A 9 -26.61 6.80 -21.28
N GLY A 10 -26.11 7.81 -21.98
CA GLY A 10 -26.63 8.25 -23.27
C GLY A 10 -27.97 8.96 -23.14
N GLU A 11 -28.85 8.79 -24.13
CA GLU A 11 -30.19 9.39 -24.08
C GLU A 11 -31.09 8.63 -23.10
N VAL A 12 -31.59 9.35 -22.10
CA VAL A 12 -32.51 8.82 -21.08
C VAL A 12 -33.85 9.49 -21.26
N THR A 13 -34.90 8.68 -21.49
CA THR A 13 -36.28 9.16 -21.67
C THR A 13 -37.20 8.55 -20.63
N VAL A 14 -37.97 9.40 -19.94
CA VAL A 14 -38.98 8.99 -18.95
C VAL A 14 -40.34 9.59 -19.31
N GLU A 15 -41.41 8.81 -19.09
CA GLU A 15 -42.79 9.26 -19.21
C GLU A 15 -43.15 10.15 -18.02
N ASN A 16 -43.62 11.39 -18.27
CA ASN A 16 -43.88 12.36 -17.19
C ASN A 16 -44.92 11.88 -16.18
N ARG A 17 -45.88 11.05 -16.62
CA ARG A 17 -46.87 10.40 -15.73
C ARG A 17 -46.26 9.45 -14.70
N ASN A 18 -45.02 9.00 -14.92
CA ASN A 18 -44.28 8.16 -13.97
C ASN A 18 -43.44 9.01 -13.00
N LEU A 19 -43.42 10.34 -13.16
CA LEU A 19 -42.79 11.26 -12.25
C LEU A 19 -43.86 11.79 -11.28
N ASP A 20 -43.63 11.63 -10.00
CA ASP A 20 -44.42 12.21 -8.92
C ASP A 20 -44.15 13.71 -8.76
N ASP A 21 -45.19 14.46 -8.39
CA ASP A 21 -45.07 15.86 -7.98
C ASP A 21 -44.33 15.93 -6.64
N HIS A 22 -43.06 16.33 -6.70
CA HIS A 22 -42.23 16.36 -5.50
C HIS A 22 -42.34 17.71 -4.78
N VAL A 23 -42.26 17.67 -3.45
CA VAL A 23 -42.21 18.88 -2.61
C VAL A 23 -40.88 19.62 -2.82
N LEU A 24 -40.90 20.82 -3.39
CA LEU A 24 -39.72 21.68 -3.56
C LEU A 24 -39.37 22.47 -2.29
N LEU A 25 -40.39 22.96 -1.59
CA LEU A 25 -40.26 23.75 -0.37
C LEU A 25 -41.12 23.13 0.74
N LYS A 26 -40.51 22.86 1.90
CA LYS A 26 -41.22 22.29 3.05
C LYS A 26 -42.05 23.38 3.74
N SER A 27 -43.05 22.98 4.53
CA SER A 27 -43.91 23.89 5.29
C SER A 27 -43.17 24.78 6.29
N ASN A 28 -41.99 24.36 6.74
CA ASN A 28 -41.11 25.13 7.61
C ASN A 28 -40.20 26.12 6.85
N GLY A 29 -40.43 26.34 5.55
CA GLY A 29 -39.68 27.27 4.71
C GLY A 29 -38.33 26.76 4.20
N TRP A 30 -37.90 25.55 4.58
CA TRP A 30 -36.64 24.98 4.09
C TRP A 30 -36.82 24.29 2.74
N PRO A 31 -35.91 24.50 1.76
CA PRO A 31 -35.95 23.78 0.50
C PRO A 31 -35.64 22.29 0.69
N THR A 32 -36.14 21.46 -0.23
CA THR A 32 -35.67 20.08 -0.36
C THR A 32 -34.39 20.01 -1.18
N TYR A 33 -33.70 18.87 -1.15
CA TYR A 33 -32.48 18.65 -1.93
C TYR A 33 -32.68 18.97 -3.43
N HIS A 34 -33.80 18.54 -4.00
CA HIS A 34 -34.11 18.74 -5.41
C HIS A 34 -34.30 20.21 -5.81
N LEU A 35 -34.68 21.10 -4.88
CA LEU A 35 -34.70 22.55 -5.14
C LEU A 35 -33.34 23.17 -4.82
N ALA A 36 -32.84 22.97 -3.60
CA ALA A 36 -31.62 23.62 -3.10
C ALA A 36 -30.42 23.34 -3.99
N ALA A 37 -30.14 22.06 -4.30
CA ALA A 37 -28.98 21.70 -5.09
C ALA A 37 -29.02 22.31 -6.49
N GLN A 38 -30.21 22.46 -7.09
CA GLN A 38 -30.33 22.97 -8.47
C GLN A 38 -30.25 24.50 -8.53
N VAL A 39 -30.75 25.18 -7.50
CA VAL A 39 -30.50 26.62 -7.31
C VAL A 39 -29.02 26.87 -7.10
N ASP A 40 -28.37 26.10 -6.22
CA ASP A 40 -26.93 26.22 -5.96
C ASP A 40 -26.10 25.92 -7.20
N ASP A 41 -26.39 24.82 -7.93
CA ASP A 41 -25.71 24.47 -9.17
C ASP A 41 -25.82 25.61 -10.20
N ARG A 42 -26.99 26.25 -10.28
CA ARG A 42 -27.22 27.40 -11.17
C ARG A 42 -26.43 28.63 -10.74
N ASP A 43 -26.54 29.03 -9.47
CA ASP A 43 -25.94 30.26 -8.94
C ASP A 43 -24.41 30.16 -8.87
N MET A 44 -23.89 28.95 -8.67
CA MET A 44 -22.45 28.64 -8.73
C MET A 44 -21.94 28.36 -10.16
N ALA A 45 -22.80 28.52 -11.18
CA ALA A 45 -22.47 28.33 -12.59
C ALA A 45 -21.84 26.96 -12.91
N ILE A 46 -22.37 25.89 -12.30
CA ILE A 46 -21.92 24.51 -12.54
C ILE A 46 -22.20 24.12 -13.99
N THR A 47 -21.15 23.70 -14.70
CA THR A 47 -21.23 23.29 -16.10
C THR A 47 -21.44 21.79 -16.28
N HIS A 48 -20.95 20.98 -15.33
CA HIS A 48 -21.03 19.52 -15.35
C HIS A 48 -21.44 19.02 -13.96
N VAL A 49 -22.52 18.25 -13.88
CA VAL A 49 -22.96 17.60 -12.65
C VAL A 49 -22.52 16.14 -12.69
N ILE A 50 -21.44 15.84 -11.98
CA ILE A 50 -20.88 14.48 -11.85
C ILE A 50 -21.29 13.90 -10.49
N ARG A 51 -22.08 12.82 -10.49
CA ARG A 51 -22.59 12.18 -9.25
C ARG A 51 -22.93 10.71 -9.46
N GLY A 52 -23.17 9.97 -8.38
CA GLY A 52 -23.51 8.55 -8.47
C GLY A 52 -24.80 8.26 -9.24
N GLU A 53 -24.86 7.11 -9.91
CA GLU A 53 -26.03 6.63 -10.66
C GLU A 53 -27.28 6.40 -9.80
N ASP A 54 -27.12 6.33 -8.47
CA ASP A 54 -28.25 6.32 -7.53
C ASP A 54 -29.10 7.59 -7.61
N TRP A 55 -28.55 8.68 -8.17
CA TRP A 55 -29.28 9.92 -8.45
C TRP A 55 -29.86 9.99 -9.87
N LEU A 56 -29.56 9.04 -10.76
CA LEU A 56 -30.07 9.01 -12.13
C LEU A 56 -31.61 9.01 -12.20
N PRO A 57 -32.36 8.28 -11.34
CA PRO A 57 -33.82 8.34 -11.32
C PRO A 57 -34.39 9.74 -10.98
N SER A 58 -33.62 10.60 -10.32
CA SER A 58 -34.02 11.97 -9.98
C SER A 58 -33.70 12.99 -11.08
N ALA A 59 -32.78 12.67 -11.99
CA ALA A 59 -32.34 13.58 -13.04
C ALA A 59 -33.47 14.13 -13.94
N PRO A 60 -34.50 13.35 -14.36
CA PRO A 60 -35.62 13.90 -15.12
C PRO A 60 -36.37 15.03 -14.41
N LYS A 61 -36.46 14.97 -13.07
CA LYS A 61 -37.11 16.02 -12.26
C LYS A 61 -36.28 17.30 -12.26
N HIS A 62 -34.96 17.16 -12.15
CA HIS A 62 -34.02 18.28 -12.17
C HIS A 62 -34.01 18.96 -13.53
N VAL A 63 -34.00 18.19 -14.61
CA VAL A 63 -34.13 18.67 -16.00
C VAL A 63 -35.42 19.47 -16.19
N LEU A 64 -36.54 18.97 -15.69
CA LEU A 64 -37.82 19.71 -15.72
C LEU A 64 -37.74 21.02 -14.95
N LEU A 65 -37.11 21.04 -13.77
CA LEU A 65 -36.93 22.25 -12.97
C LEU A 65 -36.13 23.31 -13.73
N TYR A 66 -34.96 22.94 -14.27
CA TYR A 66 -34.14 23.84 -15.10
C TYR A 66 -34.92 24.42 -16.28
N ARG A 67 -35.62 23.56 -17.03
CA ARG A 67 -36.44 24.00 -18.18
C ARG A 67 -37.58 24.92 -17.76
N SER A 68 -38.25 24.61 -16.66
CA SER A 68 -39.39 25.41 -16.16
C SER A 68 -38.98 26.81 -15.71
N LEU A 69 -37.75 26.96 -15.22
CA LEU A 69 -37.17 28.24 -14.78
C LEU A 69 -36.40 28.95 -15.89
N GLY A 70 -36.36 28.37 -17.10
CA GLY A 70 -35.63 28.93 -18.24
C GLY A 70 -34.11 28.93 -18.05
N TRP A 71 -33.58 28.02 -17.23
CA TRP A 71 -32.15 27.90 -16.96
C TRP A 71 -31.45 26.99 -17.97
N PRO A 72 -30.18 27.28 -18.32
CA PRO A 72 -29.38 26.36 -19.12
C PRO A 72 -29.05 25.10 -18.31
N GLU A 73 -29.32 23.93 -18.89
CA GLU A 73 -28.98 22.65 -18.26
C GLU A 73 -27.45 22.43 -18.21
N PRO A 74 -26.91 21.89 -17.11
CA PRO A 74 -25.54 21.41 -17.09
C PRO A 74 -25.41 20.10 -17.89
N VAL A 75 -24.17 19.70 -18.16
CA VAL A 75 -23.87 18.36 -18.66
C VAL A 75 -24.09 17.35 -17.52
N TRP A 76 -24.94 16.36 -17.75
CA TRP A 76 -25.23 15.31 -16.77
C TRP A 76 -24.24 14.15 -16.92
N VAL A 77 -23.60 13.77 -15.81
CA VAL A 77 -22.68 12.63 -15.75
C VAL A 77 -23.01 11.79 -14.52
N HIS A 78 -23.66 10.65 -14.72
CA HIS A 78 -23.91 9.70 -13.64
C HIS A 78 -22.86 8.59 -13.65
N VAL A 79 -22.09 8.47 -12.57
CA VAL A 79 -21.04 7.44 -12.44
C VAL A 79 -21.62 6.16 -11.80
N PRO A 80 -21.32 4.96 -12.32
CA PRO A 80 -21.84 3.71 -11.76
C PRO A 80 -21.43 3.48 -10.31
N LEU A 81 -22.23 2.70 -9.59
CA LEU A 81 -21.92 2.33 -8.22
C LEU A 81 -20.73 1.37 -8.16
N LEU A 82 -19.96 1.49 -7.07
CA LEU A 82 -18.94 0.50 -6.72
C LEU A 82 -19.59 -0.72 -6.09
N LEU A 83 -19.14 -1.90 -6.52
CA LEU A 83 -19.56 -3.19 -6.00
C LEU A 83 -18.46 -3.82 -5.14
N GLY A 84 -18.85 -4.65 -4.19
CA GLY A 84 -17.93 -5.60 -3.56
C GLY A 84 -17.59 -6.76 -4.51
N THR A 85 -16.68 -7.63 -4.06
CA THR A 85 -16.31 -8.86 -4.80
C THR A 85 -17.48 -9.85 -4.93
N ASP A 86 -18.51 -9.72 -4.09
CA ASP A 86 -19.78 -10.45 -4.17
C ASP A 86 -20.77 -9.87 -5.21
N ARG A 87 -20.35 -8.84 -5.96
CA ARG A 87 -21.15 -8.07 -6.93
C ARG A 87 -22.37 -7.36 -6.32
N LYS A 88 -22.44 -7.20 -5.00
CA LYS A 88 -23.44 -6.35 -4.36
C LYS A 88 -22.86 -4.98 -4.07
N LYS A 89 -23.73 -3.99 -3.82
CA LYS A 89 -23.31 -2.62 -3.46
C LYS A 89 -22.26 -2.64 -2.35
N LEU A 90 -21.12 -1.96 -2.59
CA LEU A 90 -20.03 -1.85 -1.61
C LEU A 90 -20.58 -1.26 -0.30
N GLY A 91 -20.02 -1.72 0.82
CA GLY A 91 -20.51 -1.40 2.16
C GLY A 91 -19.62 -2.04 3.21
N LYS A 92 -19.83 -1.68 4.48
CA LYS A 92 -18.95 -2.05 5.62
C LYS A 92 -18.68 -3.55 5.75
N ARG A 93 -19.60 -4.42 5.28
CA ARG A 93 -19.42 -5.88 5.31
C ARG A 93 -18.27 -6.39 4.44
N HIS A 94 -17.78 -5.59 3.48
CA HIS A 94 -16.72 -5.98 2.57
C HIS A 94 -15.33 -5.48 2.99
N GLY A 95 -15.23 -4.67 4.06
CA GLY A 95 -13.99 -4.06 4.51
C GLY A 95 -14.08 -2.55 4.67
N ALA A 96 -12.92 -1.88 4.57
CA ALA A 96 -12.79 -0.43 4.65
C ALA A 96 -13.61 0.27 3.55
N THR A 97 -14.55 1.12 3.94
CA THR A 97 -15.34 1.92 2.97
C THR A 97 -15.19 3.42 3.19
N GLN A 98 -14.59 3.83 4.31
CA GLN A 98 -14.31 5.24 4.57
C GLN A 98 -12.86 5.54 4.22
N PHE A 99 -12.61 6.73 3.65
CA PHE A 99 -11.27 7.17 3.29
C PHE A 99 -10.29 7.10 4.48
N VAL A 100 -10.75 7.45 5.68
CA VAL A 100 -9.98 7.41 6.93
C VAL A 100 -9.51 5.99 7.27
N ASP A 101 -10.29 4.96 6.93
CA ASP A 101 -9.91 3.57 7.20
C ASP A 101 -8.68 3.16 6.36
N PHE A 102 -8.59 3.63 5.10
CA PHE A 102 -7.44 3.36 4.23
C PHE A 102 -6.18 4.09 4.71
N ILE A 103 -6.31 5.33 5.21
CA ILE A 103 -5.19 6.07 5.81
C ILE A 103 -4.66 5.28 7.02
N ARG A 104 -5.56 4.87 7.92
CA ARG A 104 -5.18 4.11 9.13
C ARG A 104 -4.57 2.75 8.80
N ALA A 105 -5.03 2.11 7.72
CA ALA A 105 -4.45 0.86 7.25
C ALA A 105 -3.06 1.04 6.60
N GLY A 106 -2.62 2.28 6.35
CA GLY A 106 -1.30 2.57 5.80
C GLY A 106 -1.19 2.46 4.29
N TYR A 107 -2.27 2.76 3.56
CA TYR A 107 -2.21 2.97 2.11
C TYR A 107 -1.60 4.33 1.77
N LEU A 108 -0.79 4.37 0.71
CA LEU A 108 -0.30 5.62 0.16
C LEU A 108 -1.42 6.34 -0.61
N PRO A 109 -1.49 7.68 -0.52
CA PRO A 109 -2.53 8.46 -1.19
C PRO A 109 -2.47 8.30 -2.71
N GLU A 110 -1.29 8.16 -3.30
CA GLU A 110 -1.12 7.97 -4.75
C GLU A 110 -1.64 6.62 -5.22
N ALA A 111 -1.43 5.56 -4.43
CA ALA A 111 -1.95 4.23 -4.73
C ALA A 111 -3.48 4.20 -4.68
N LEU A 112 -4.06 4.81 -3.64
CA LEU A 112 -5.50 4.91 -3.50
C LEU A 112 -6.11 5.79 -4.60
N PHE A 113 -5.46 6.89 -4.95
CA PHE A 113 -5.89 7.78 -6.04
C PHE A 113 -5.92 7.04 -7.38
N ASN A 114 -4.83 6.36 -7.74
CA ASN A 114 -4.80 5.59 -8.99
C ASN A 114 -5.83 4.47 -8.97
N PHE A 115 -5.92 3.71 -7.88
CA PHE A 115 -6.89 2.62 -7.78
C PHE A 115 -8.33 3.13 -7.99
N LEU A 116 -8.73 4.19 -7.27
CA LEU A 116 -10.06 4.78 -7.40
C LEU A 116 -10.32 5.36 -8.79
N ALA A 117 -9.32 5.99 -9.41
CA ALA A 117 -9.44 6.52 -10.77
C ALA A 117 -9.72 5.41 -11.79
N LEU A 118 -9.16 4.21 -11.61
CA LEU A 118 -9.43 3.07 -12.51
C LEU A 118 -10.74 2.33 -12.19
N LEU A 119 -11.46 2.70 -11.13
CA LEU A 119 -12.77 2.15 -10.83
C LEU A 119 -13.84 2.85 -11.67
N GLY A 120 -14.15 2.26 -12.82
CA GLY A 120 -15.20 2.76 -13.70
C GLY A 120 -14.71 3.76 -14.74
N TRP A 121 -13.40 3.98 -14.84
CA TRP A 121 -12.77 4.72 -15.93
C TRP A 121 -11.56 3.93 -16.46
N SER A 122 -11.35 3.97 -17.78
CA SER A 122 -10.25 3.26 -18.42
C SER A 122 -9.48 4.21 -19.35
N PRO A 123 -8.14 4.30 -19.22
CA PRO A 123 -7.32 5.09 -20.14
C PRO A 123 -7.21 4.48 -21.55
N GLY A 124 -7.84 3.33 -21.80
CA GLY A 124 -7.79 2.63 -23.09
C GLY A 124 -6.56 1.75 -23.30
N GLU A 125 -5.79 1.50 -22.23
CA GLU A 125 -4.59 0.65 -22.23
C GLU A 125 -4.63 -0.38 -21.08
N GLU A 126 -3.83 -1.45 -21.20
CA GLU A 126 -3.72 -2.49 -20.16
C GLU A 126 -2.92 -2.05 -18.93
N ARG A 127 -2.21 -0.92 -19.03
CA ARG A 127 -1.42 -0.37 -17.92
C ARG A 127 -2.35 0.05 -16.78
N GLU A 128 -2.00 -0.33 -15.55
CA GLU A 128 -2.81 -0.04 -14.36
C GLU A 128 -2.14 0.90 -13.36
N LEU A 129 -0.86 1.23 -13.57
CA LEU A 129 -0.04 2.00 -12.63
C LEU A 129 0.32 3.36 -13.22
N PHE A 130 -0.16 4.43 -12.60
CA PHE A 130 -0.09 5.81 -13.10
C PHE A 130 0.30 6.80 -12.00
N SER A 131 1.06 7.82 -12.35
CA SER A 131 1.17 8.98 -11.48
C SER A 131 -0.17 9.75 -11.44
N VAL A 132 -0.38 10.53 -10.38
CA VAL A 132 -1.55 11.42 -10.27
C VAL A 132 -1.62 12.38 -11.46
N GLN A 133 -0.47 12.92 -11.89
CA GLN A 133 -0.38 13.84 -13.02
C GLN A 133 -0.79 13.18 -14.34
N GLU A 134 -0.31 11.96 -14.59
CA GLU A 134 -0.72 11.20 -15.78
C GLU A 134 -2.23 10.92 -15.81
N LEU A 135 -2.84 10.63 -14.65
CA LEU A 135 -4.29 10.43 -14.57
C LEU A 135 -5.05 11.72 -14.87
N ILE A 136 -4.59 12.86 -14.34
CA ILE A 136 -5.17 14.18 -14.62
C ILE A 136 -5.11 14.50 -16.11
N GLU A 137 -3.96 14.28 -16.75
CA GLU A 137 -3.75 14.57 -18.18
C GLU A 137 -4.56 13.67 -19.09
N ARG A 138 -4.81 12.43 -18.68
CA ARG A 138 -5.56 11.44 -19.48
C ARG A 138 -7.06 11.46 -19.24
N PHE A 139 -7.53 12.02 -18.13
CA PHE A 139 -8.92 11.91 -17.74
C PHE A 139 -9.85 12.51 -18.80
N SER A 140 -10.90 11.76 -19.14
CA SER A 140 -11.95 12.15 -20.06
C SER A 140 -13.27 11.53 -19.62
N LEU A 141 -14.38 12.24 -19.86
CA LEU A 141 -15.70 11.77 -19.45
C LEU A 141 -16.18 10.59 -20.31
N GLU A 142 -15.76 10.56 -21.58
CA GLU A 142 -16.12 9.53 -22.56
C GLU A 142 -15.55 8.16 -22.22
N ALA A 143 -14.47 8.13 -21.42
CA ALA A 143 -13.81 6.91 -20.97
C ALA A 143 -14.40 6.35 -19.67
N ILE A 144 -15.42 6.99 -19.09
CA ILE A 144 -16.16 6.46 -17.96
C ILE A 144 -17.04 5.30 -18.45
N SER A 145 -16.79 4.11 -17.92
CA SER A 145 -17.58 2.92 -18.20
C SER A 145 -18.94 3.00 -17.53
N ARG A 146 -19.97 2.49 -18.22
CA ARG A 146 -21.29 2.25 -17.63
C ARG A 146 -21.33 1.01 -16.73
N ASN A 147 -20.34 0.12 -16.84
CA ASN A 147 -20.32 -1.11 -16.05
C ASN A 147 -19.89 -0.81 -14.60
N PRO A 148 -20.62 -1.31 -13.59
CA PRO A 148 -20.21 -1.17 -12.19
C PRO A 148 -18.82 -1.75 -11.94
N ALA A 149 -17.97 -1.01 -11.24
CA ALA A 149 -16.62 -1.44 -10.93
C ALA A 149 -16.58 -2.26 -9.63
N ILE A 150 -15.80 -3.35 -9.63
CA ILE A 150 -15.58 -4.17 -8.44
C ILE A 150 -14.41 -3.58 -7.65
N PHE A 151 -14.65 -3.29 -6.38
CA PHE A 151 -13.61 -2.86 -5.45
C PHE A 151 -12.81 -4.06 -4.96
N ASP A 152 -11.66 -4.30 -5.58
CA ASP A 152 -10.73 -5.38 -5.24
C ASP A 152 -9.62 -4.90 -4.29
N TYR A 153 -9.68 -5.32 -3.03
CA TYR A 153 -8.68 -4.98 -2.00
C TYR A 153 -7.31 -5.62 -2.24
N GLU A 154 -7.25 -6.80 -2.87
CA GLU A 154 -5.98 -7.45 -3.19
C GLU A 154 -5.26 -6.68 -4.29
N LYS A 155 -6.00 -6.24 -5.31
CA LYS A 155 -5.48 -5.34 -6.35
C LYS A 155 -4.98 -4.03 -5.73
N LEU A 156 -5.76 -3.40 -4.86
CA LEU A 156 -5.33 -2.17 -4.18
C LEU A 156 -4.04 -2.40 -3.35
N ARG A 157 -3.95 -3.51 -2.60
CA ARG A 157 -2.72 -3.87 -1.86
C ARG A 157 -1.53 -4.12 -2.80
N TRP A 158 -1.75 -4.77 -3.94
CA TRP A 158 -0.71 -4.98 -4.95
C TRP A 158 -0.22 -3.63 -5.51
N MET A 159 -1.13 -2.74 -5.91
CA MET A 159 -0.79 -1.39 -6.37
C MET A 159 -0.01 -0.64 -5.29
N ASN A 160 -0.49 -0.65 -4.05
CA ASN A 160 0.17 0.02 -2.93
C ASN A 160 1.62 -0.44 -2.74
N SER A 161 1.90 -1.74 -2.88
CA SER A 161 3.27 -2.26 -2.83
C SER A 161 4.16 -1.65 -3.91
N HIS A 162 3.64 -1.37 -5.10
CA HIS A 162 4.38 -0.74 -6.18
C HIS A 162 4.72 0.72 -5.84
N TYR A 163 3.75 1.48 -5.34
CA TYR A 163 3.98 2.86 -4.91
C TYR A 163 4.93 2.95 -3.71
N LEU A 164 4.86 1.99 -2.78
CA LEU A 164 5.81 1.89 -1.67
C LEU A 164 7.24 1.73 -2.19
N ARG A 165 7.48 0.81 -3.13
CA ARG A 165 8.81 0.60 -3.74
C ARG A 165 9.32 1.81 -4.53
N GLN A 166 8.42 2.63 -5.09
CA GLN A 166 8.78 3.86 -5.79
C GLN A 166 8.89 5.09 -4.87
N CYS A 167 8.53 4.95 -3.59
CA CYS A 167 8.57 6.04 -2.64
C CYS A 167 10.03 6.46 -2.39
N PRO A 168 10.37 7.75 -2.48
CA PRO A 168 11.70 8.23 -2.13
C PRO A 168 12.10 7.80 -0.72
N PRO A 169 13.34 7.32 -0.47
CA PRO A 169 13.75 6.76 0.82
C PRO A 169 13.44 7.67 2.02
N GLU A 170 13.72 8.96 1.92
CA GLU A 170 13.49 9.95 2.96
C GLU A 170 12.00 10.10 3.28
N ARG A 171 11.14 10.08 2.26
CA ARG A 171 9.69 10.10 2.45
C ARG A 171 9.21 8.80 3.08
N LEU A 172 9.75 7.66 2.65
CA LEU A 172 9.41 6.36 3.23
C LEU A 172 9.77 6.29 4.72
N VAL A 173 10.93 6.83 5.12
CA VAL A 173 11.30 6.98 6.54
C VAL A 173 10.23 7.77 7.29
N GLN A 174 9.86 8.96 6.80
CA GLN A 174 8.85 9.81 7.45
C GLN A 174 7.50 9.09 7.61
N LEU A 175 7.09 8.31 6.61
CA LEU A 175 5.84 7.55 6.62
C LEU A 175 5.88 6.34 7.58
N CYS A 176 7.04 5.71 7.75
CA CYS A 176 7.20 4.52 8.58
C CYS A 176 7.47 4.83 10.07
N VAL A 177 8.12 5.96 10.37
CA VAL A 177 8.49 6.36 11.75
C VAL A 177 7.33 6.28 12.75
N PRO A 178 6.09 6.73 12.45
CA PRO A 178 4.99 6.63 13.40
C PRO A 178 4.71 5.18 13.85
N TYR A 179 4.72 4.23 12.92
CA TYR A 179 4.46 2.81 13.21
C TYR A 179 5.61 2.15 13.98
N LEU A 180 6.85 2.49 13.61
CA LEU A 180 8.04 1.99 14.29
C LEU A 180 8.15 2.55 15.73
N ALA A 181 7.79 3.82 15.94
CA ALA A 181 7.79 4.45 17.25
C ALA A 181 6.68 3.89 18.15
N GLU A 182 5.49 3.65 17.61
CA GLU A 182 4.39 2.96 18.32
C GLU A 182 4.81 1.55 18.76
N ALA A 183 5.59 0.84 17.93
CA ALA A 183 6.16 -0.46 18.26
C ALA A 183 7.37 -0.39 19.21
N GLY A 184 7.81 0.80 19.61
CA GLY A 184 8.98 1.00 20.48
C GLY A 184 10.33 0.67 19.82
N LEU A 185 10.39 0.65 18.49
CA LEU A 185 11.61 0.33 17.73
C LEU A 185 12.50 1.54 17.44
N VAL A 186 11.93 2.75 17.43
CA VAL A 186 12.66 4.02 17.21
C VAL A 186 12.06 5.15 18.04
N HIS A 187 12.80 6.25 18.17
CA HIS A 187 12.27 7.50 18.71
C HIS A 187 11.38 8.23 17.70
N SER A 188 10.50 9.11 18.19
CA SER A 188 9.72 10.03 17.36
C SER A 188 9.91 11.47 17.85
N PRO A 189 10.71 12.30 17.15
CA PRO A 189 11.47 11.99 15.93
C PRO A 189 12.65 11.03 16.19
N PRO A 190 13.12 10.28 15.16
CA PRO A 190 14.24 9.35 15.30
C PRO A 190 15.55 10.10 15.58
N THR A 191 16.44 9.46 16.32
CA THR A 191 17.83 9.92 16.47
C THR A 191 18.57 9.88 15.13
N GLN A 192 19.73 10.56 15.04
CA GLN A 192 20.52 10.56 13.81
C GLN A 192 20.96 9.15 13.38
N GLU A 193 21.30 8.29 14.35
CA GLU A 193 21.69 6.90 14.12
C GLU A 193 20.52 6.05 13.64
N GLU A 194 19.34 6.17 14.27
CA GLU A 194 18.12 5.49 13.83
C GLU A 194 17.72 5.94 12.43
N HIS A 195 17.72 7.23 12.16
CA HIS A 195 17.40 7.77 10.83
C HIS A 195 18.36 7.23 9.76
N ALA A 196 19.66 7.23 10.04
CA ALA A 196 20.65 6.66 9.12
C ALA A 196 20.47 5.14 8.93
N CYS A 197 20.07 4.41 9.96
CA CYS A 197 19.74 2.98 9.85
C CYS A 197 18.50 2.76 8.98
N LEU A 198 17.42 3.52 9.22
CA LEU A 198 16.17 3.44 8.44
C LEU A 198 16.40 3.76 6.96
N LEU A 199 17.20 4.77 6.64
CA LEU A 199 17.54 5.09 5.24
C LEU A 199 18.23 3.93 4.51
N ARG A 200 19.04 3.14 5.22
CA ARG A 200 19.72 1.97 4.64
C ARG A 200 18.84 0.73 4.62
N SER A 201 17.98 0.53 5.62
CA SER A 201 17.20 -0.70 5.80
C SER A 201 15.85 -0.69 5.09
N LEU A 202 15.15 0.44 5.04
CA LEU A 202 13.82 0.52 4.44
C LEU A 202 13.77 0.17 2.96
N PRO A 203 14.76 0.50 2.11
CA PRO A 203 14.80 0.04 0.72
C PRO A 203 14.81 -1.49 0.57
N LEU A 204 15.31 -2.23 1.57
CA LEU A 204 15.28 -3.69 1.58
C LEU A 204 13.96 -4.22 2.17
N ALA A 205 13.45 -3.56 3.20
CA ALA A 205 12.20 -3.92 3.86
C ALA A 205 10.98 -3.72 2.93
N VAL A 206 10.95 -2.63 2.16
CA VAL A 206 9.82 -2.22 1.32
C VAL A 206 9.46 -3.24 0.24
N GLU A 207 10.42 -4.04 -0.21
CA GLU A 207 10.21 -5.15 -1.16
C GLU A 207 9.21 -6.20 -0.64
N ARG A 208 9.03 -6.26 0.68
CA ARG A 208 8.13 -7.20 1.35
C ARG A 208 6.89 -6.54 1.95
N MET A 209 6.74 -5.23 1.77
CA MET A 209 5.62 -4.47 2.31
C MET A 209 4.52 -4.28 1.27
N ARG A 210 3.28 -4.44 1.71
CA ARG A 210 2.06 -4.06 1.01
C ARG A 210 1.37 -2.89 1.69
N LEU A 211 1.62 -2.66 2.98
CA LEU A 211 1.08 -1.57 3.78
C LEU A 211 2.17 -1.00 4.71
N LEU A 212 2.06 0.27 5.10
CA LEU A 212 3.05 0.92 5.97
C LEU A 212 3.26 0.21 7.33
N PRO A 213 2.22 -0.24 8.07
CA PRO A 213 2.41 -0.92 9.37
C PRO A 213 3.27 -2.19 9.29
N GLU A 214 3.28 -2.87 8.14
CA GLU A 214 4.07 -4.10 7.94
C GLU A 214 5.58 -3.85 8.08
N VAL A 215 6.03 -2.58 8.07
CA VAL A 215 7.42 -2.19 8.34
C VAL A 215 7.93 -2.74 9.67
N VAL A 216 7.08 -2.79 10.70
CA VAL A 216 7.44 -3.31 12.02
C VAL A 216 7.87 -4.77 11.90
N ASP A 217 7.12 -5.54 11.12
CA ASP A 217 7.39 -6.95 10.91
C ASP A 217 8.62 -7.15 10.02
N VAL A 218 8.94 -6.29 9.07
CA VAL A 218 10.04 -6.56 8.12
C VAL A 218 11.36 -5.86 8.44
N ALA A 219 11.35 -4.89 9.35
CA ALA A 219 12.52 -4.07 9.68
C ALA A 219 13.02 -4.21 11.13
N ASP A 220 12.30 -4.91 12.01
CA ASP A 220 12.66 -5.07 13.43
C ASP A 220 14.12 -5.51 13.64
N TYR A 221 14.59 -6.51 12.90
CA TYR A 221 15.95 -7.05 13.05
C TYR A 221 17.04 -6.07 12.59
N PHE A 222 16.72 -4.98 11.88
CA PHE A 222 17.69 -3.90 11.61
C PHE A 222 17.83 -2.93 12.78
N LEU A 223 16.80 -2.81 13.61
CA LEU A 223 16.69 -1.78 14.66
C LEU A 223 17.00 -2.34 16.04
N ARG A 224 16.70 -3.62 16.26
CA ARG A 224 17.02 -4.32 17.51
C ARG A 224 17.60 -5.69 17.23
N ASP A 225 18.26 -6.22 18.24
CA ASP A 225 18.74 -7.59 18.23
C ASP A 225 17.56 -8.59 18.25
N PRO A 226 17.60 -9.67 17.45
CA PRO A 226 16.55 -10.68 17.49
C PRO A 226 16.55 -11.34 18.86
N GLU A 227 15.38 -11.63 19.42
CA GLU A 227 15.28 -12.25 20.74
C GLU A 227 15.87 -13.67 20.69
N TRP A 228 15.31 -14.57 19.87
CA TRP A 228 15.88 -15.89 19.55
C TRP A 228 15.30 -16.40 18.21
N PRO A 229 15.95 -17.35 17.51
CA PRO A 229 15.53 -17.72 16.17
C PRO A 229 14.22 -18.49 16.12
N GLU A 230 13.50 -18.43 15.00
CA GLU A 230 12.31 -19.27 14.74
C GLU A 230 12.65 -20.76 14.94
N GLU A 231 11.78 -21.53 15.62
CA GLU A 231 12.01 -22.95 15.93
C GLU A 231 12.41 -23.78 14.70
N LYS A 232 11.78 -23.50 13.55
CA LYS A 232 12.12 -24.12 12.27
C LYS A 232 13.55 -23.80 11.82
N GLY A 233 13.98 -22.56 11.98
CA GLY A 233 15.33 -22.10 11.68
C GLY A 233 16.36 -22.72 12.61
N GLN A 234 16.04 -22.82 13.90
CA GLN A 234 16.87 -23.48 14.90
C GLN A 234 17.13 -24.93 14.50
N ARG A 235 16.07 -25.74 14.36
CA ARG A 235 16.17 -27.18 14.06
C ARG A 235 16.89 -27.47 12.75
N LYS A 236 16.70 -26.63 11.72
CA LYS A 236 17.24 -26.88 10.38
C LYS A 236 18.65 -26.32 10.16
N TRP A 237 18.95 -25.15 10.73
CA TRP A 237 20.15 -24.39 10.37
C TRP A 237 21.06 -24.05 11.57
N LEU A 238 20.53 -24.05 12.80
CA LEU A 238 21.29 -23.83 14.03
C LEU A 238 21.18 -25.05 14.96
N ALA A 239 21.55 -26.22 14.45
CA ALA A 239 21.58 -27.46 15.23
C ALA A 239 22.81 -28.31 14.87
N GLY A 240 23.39 -28.94 15.89
CA GLY A 240 24.48 -29.90 15.75
C GLY A 240 25.86 -29.29 15.44
N PRO A 241 26.89 -30.14 15.33
CA PRO A 241 28.29 -29.71 15.23
C PRO A 241 28.61 -28.94 13.95
N GLU A 242 27.90 -29.21 12.86
CA GLU A 242 28.12 -28.49 11.60
C GLU A 242 27.64 -27.04 11.66
N ALA A 243 26.51 -26.77 12.31
CA ALA A 243 26.02 -25.41 12.50
C ALA A 243 26.99 -24.60 13.36
N ALA A 244 27.51 -25.24 14.40
CA ALA A 244 28.61 -24.74 15.20
C ALA A 244 29.82 -24.36 14.30
N ALA A 245 30.35 -25.30 13.52
CA ALA A 245 31.50 -25.05 12.64
C ALA A 245 31.26 -23.89 11.66
N ARG A 246 30.04 -23.79 11.10
CA ARG A 246 29.63 -22.67 10.23
C ARG A 246 29.62 -21.33 10.96
N LEU A 247 29.12 -21.27 12.19
CA LEU A 247 29.14 -20.05 13.01
C LEU A 247 30.58 -19.63 13.34
N ASP A 248 31.43 -20.55 13.76
CA ASP A 248 32.84 -20.23 14.06
C ASP A 248 33.59 -19.70 12.84
N ALA A 249 33.34 -20.29 11.67
CA ALA A 249 33.93 -19.84 10.42
C ALA A 249 33.42 -18.45 10.01
N TRP A 250 32.12 -18.19 10.18
CA TRP A 250 31.53 -16.86 9.96
C TRP A 250 32.09 -15.80 10.89
N ILE A 251 32.19 -16.08 12.19
CA ILE A 251 32.77 -15.16 13.19
C ILE A 251 34.18 -14.77 12.75
N ARG A 252 35.05 -15.75 12.47
CA ARG A 252 36.42 -15.48 11.98
C ARG A 252 36.43 -14.68 10.69
N ALA A 253 35.58 -14.99 9.72
CA ALA A 253 35.52 -14.28 8.45
C ALA A 253 35.12 -12.80 8.64
N VAL A 254 34.18 -12.52 9.53
CA VAL A 254 33.74 -11.15 9.83
C VAL A 254 34.79 -10.39 10.63
N GLU A 255 35.41 -11.00 11.65
CA GLU A 255 36.43 -10.38 12.50
C GLU A 255 37.68 -9.98 11.70
N THR A 256 38.12 -10.84 10.79
CA THR A 256 39.33 -10.62 9.97
C THR A 256 39.12 -9.63 8.82
N GLU A 257 37.89 -9.23 8.52
CA GLU A 257 37.60 -8.26 7.45
C GLU A 257 38.17 -6.87 7.81
N PRO A 258 39.08 -6.29 7.01
CA PRO A 258 39.79 -5.06 7.38
C PRO A 258 38.95 -3.78 7.29
N GLY A 259 37.73 -3.83 6.74
CA GLY A 259 36.89 -2.64 6.61
C GLY A 259 35.39 -2.91 6.73
N PRO A 260 34.54 -1.97 6.28
CA PRO A 260 33.10 -2.14 6.32
C PRO A 260 32.67 -3.40 5.57
N LEU A 261 31.67 -4.07 6.11
CA LEU A 261 31.06 -5.24 5.50
C LEU A 261 30.17 -4.76 4.34
N THR A 262 30.70 -4.66 3.12
CA THR A 262 29.89 -4.39 1.93
C THR A 262 29.20 -5.66 1.46
N VAL A 263 28.25 -5.54 0.51
CA VAL A 263 27.57 -6.70 -0.08
C VAL A 263 28.57 -7.69 -0.69
N GLU A 264 29.56 -7.17 -1.44
CA GLU A 264 30.59 -7.97 -2.11
C GLU A 264 31.50 -8.67 -1.10
N ARG A 265 31.87 -7.99 -0.01
CA ARG A 265 32.69 -8.56 1.05
C ARG A 265 31.93 -9.62 1.85
N ALA A 266 30.65 -9.38 2.14
CA ALA A 266 29.79 -10.35 2.79
C ALA A 266 29.60 -11.61 1.93
N GLU A 267 29.46 -11.45 0.62
CA GLU A 267 29.39 -12.58 -0.32
C GLU A 267 30.72 -13.35 -0.40
N ALA A 268 31.85 -12.64 -0.50
CA ALA A 268 33.17 -13.25 -0.49
C ALA A 268 33.44 -14.04 0.81
N ALA A 269 33.06 -13.48 1.97
CA ALA A 269 33.13 -14.17 3.25
C ALA A 269 32.30 -15.46 3.26
N ALA A 270 31.08 -15.44 2.73
CA ALA A 270 30.25 -16.64 2.61
C ALA A 270 30.88 -17.73 1.74
N ASN A 271 31.52 -17.33 0.63
CA ASN A 271 32.21 -18.26 -0.26
C ASN A 271 33.43 -18.89 0.42
N ASN A 272 34.25 -18.07 1.07
CA ASN A 272 35.41 -18.55 1.82
C ASN A 272 35.02 -19.51 2.96
N VAL A 273 33.91 -19.24 3.66
CA VAL A 273 33.38 -20.14 4.69
C VAL A 273 32.94 -21.48 4.08
N ALA A 274 32.24 -21.46 2.95
CA ALA A 274 31.79 -22.67 2.25
C ALA A 274 32.98 -23.51 1.77
N GLU A 275 34.00 -22.87 1.20
CA GLU A 275 35.23 -23.54 0.73
C GLU A 275 36.02 -24.15 1.89
N ALA A 276 36.24 -23.39 2.97
CA ALA A 276 37.00 -23.85 4.13
C ALA A 276 36.34 -25.05 4.84
N LEU A 277 35.01 -25.11 4.83
CA LEU A 277 34.23 -26.20 5.42
C LEU A 277 33.86 -27.29 4.43
N GLN A 278 34.24 -27.13 3.14
CA GLN A 278 33.90 -28.05 2.05
C GLN A 278 32.39 -28.38 1.98
N CYS A 279 31.54 -27.36 2.18
CA CYS A 279 30.09 -27.52 2.18
C CYS A 279 29.40 -26.64 1.13
N GLU A 280 28.13 -26.93 0.84
CA GLU A 280 27.33 -26.08 -0.05
C GLU A 280 27.12 -24.67 0.54
N ARG A 281 26.91 -23.68 -0.34
CA ARG A 281 26.66 -22.27 0.07
C ARG A 281 25.36 -22.11 0.83
N ALA A 282 24.31 -22.87 0.51
CA ALA A 282 22.98 -22.68 1.10
C ALA A 282 22.97 -22.86 2.63
N PRO A 283 23.55 -23.92 3.21
CA PRO A 283 23.74 -24.04 4.66
C PRO A 283 24.49 -22.86 5.30
N VAL A 284 25.54 -22.36 4.65
CA VAL A 284 26.35 -21.22 5.14
C VAL A 284 25.50 -19.96 5.22
N ILE A 285 24.76 -19.67 4.15
CA ILE A 285 23.86 -18.50 4.05
C ILE A 285 22.73 -18.61 5.08
N HIS A 286 22.04 -19.74 5.16
CA HIS A 286 20.91 -19.87 6.07
C HIS A 286 21.33 -19.89 7.55
N THR A 287 22.50 -20.45 7.88
CA THR A 287 23.05 -20.40 9.24
C THR A 287 23.27 -18.95 9.68
N ALA A 288 23.98 -18.15 8.87
CA ALA A 288 24.20 -16.74 9.16
C ALA A 288 22.88 -15.94 9.21
N ARG A 289 21.96 -16.17 8.26
CA ARG A 289 20.66 -15.50 8.26
C ARG A 289 19.92 -15.71 9.57
N VAL A 290 19.74 -16.97 9.98
CA VAL A 290 19.00 -17.31 11.20
C VAL A 290 19.71 -16.73 12.42
N ALA A 291 21.05 -16.75 12.45
CA ALA A 291 21.82 -16.15 13.54
C ALA A 291 21.66 -14.63 13.65
N VAL A 292 21.67 -13.90 12.52
CA VAL A 292 21.66 -12.42 12.54
C VAL A 292 20.26 -11.83 12.53
N THR A 293 19.25 -12.51 11.96
CA THR A 293 17.88 -11.98 11.89
C THR A 293 16.88 -12.75 12.75
N GLY A 294 17.23 -13.94 13.23
CA GLY A 294 16.29 -14.85 13.87
C GLY A 294 15.31 -15.52 12.90
N ARG A 295 15.41 -15.27 11.59
CA ARG A 295 14.39 -15.67 10.60
C ARG A 295 14.94 -16.57 9.52
N THR A 296 14.06 -17.40 8.97
CA THR A 296 14.42 -18.29 7.85
C THR A 296 14.29 -17.63 6.48
N VAL A 297 13.55 -16.52 6.39
CA VAL A 297 13.26 -15.79 5.16
C VAL A 297 13.47 -14.28 5.36
N GLY A 298 13.76 -13.56 4.28
CA GLY A 298 13.96 -12.12 4.30
C GLY A 298 14.59 -11.61 2.99
N PRO A 299 15.03 -10.35 2.96
CA PRO A 299 15.84 -9.79 1.86
C PRO A 299 17.14 -10.58 1.61
N GLY A 300 17.91 -10.21 0.58
CA GLY A 300 19.24 -10.77 0.33
C GLY A 300 20.10 -10.76 1.60
N LEU A 301 20.75 -11.89 1.92
CA LEU A 301 21.51 -11.98 3.18
C LEU A 301 22.62 -10.93 3.20
N PHE A 302 23.34 -10.78 2.09
CA PHE A 302 24.50 -9.91 2.01
C PHE A 302 24.12 -8.44 2.17
N ASP A 303 22.97 -8.03 1.62
CA ASP A 303 22.39 -6.70 1.86
C ASP A 303 22.08 -6.50 3.34
N ILE A 304 21.49 -7.51 4.00
CA ILE A 304 21.21 -7.45 5.44
C ILE A 304 22.50 -7.27 6.24
N LEU A 305 23.51 -8.09 5.96
CA LEU A 305 24.81 -8.01 6.64
C LEU A 305 25.47 -6.64 6.44
N ALA A 306 25.36 -6.09 5.23
CA ALA A 306 25.92 -4.78 4.92
C ALA A 306 25.22 -3.64 5.66
N VAL A 307 23.89 -3.69 5.81
CA VAL A 307 23.14 -2.69 6.56
C VAL A 307 23.40 -2.76 8.06
N LEU A 308 23.47 -3.98 8.62
CA LEU A 308 23.73 -4.22 10.05
C LEU A 308 25.15 -3.81 10.46
N GLY A 309 26.11 -3.97 9.55
CA GLY A 309 27.51 -3.65 9.79
C GLY A 309 28.25 -4.77 10.54
N LYS A 310 29.59 -4.68 10.47
CA LYS A 310 30.51 -5.71 10.96
C LYS A 310 30.30 -6.04 12.43
N GLU A 311 30.19 -5.01 13.27
CA GLU A 311 30.11 -5.14 14.73
C GLU A 311 28.82 -5.83 15.16
N THR A 312 27.68 -5.42 14.60
CA THR A 312 26.38 -6.03 14.88
C THR A 312 26.34 -7.48 14.41
N VAL A 313 26.87 -7.76 13.21
CA VAL A 313 26.91 -9.12 12.65
C VAL A 313 27.75 -10.04 13.51
N ALA A 314 28.97 -9.64 13.87
CA ALA A 314 29.87 -10.42 14.73
C ALA A 314 29.21 -10.75 16.07
N ARG A 315 28.69 -9.73 16.77
CA ARG A 315 28.00 -9.88 18.06
C ARG A 315 26.83 -10.88 17.98
N ARG A 316 26.02 -10.81 16.92
CA ARG A 316 24.85 -11.71 16.75
C ARG A 316 25.26 -13.14 16.43
N LEU A 317 26.30 -13.34 15.62
CA LEU A 317 26.86 -14.66 15.35
C LEU A 317 27.42 -15.30 16.63
N GLU A 318 28.15 -14.53 17.45
CA GLU A 318 28.66 -14.98 18.75
C GLU A 318 27.52 -15.35 19.71
N ARG A 319 26.47 -14.52 19.80
CA ARG A 319 25.26 -14.85 20.59
C ARG A 319 24.60 -16.14 20.13
N ALA A 320 24.45 -16.32 18.82
CA ALA A 320 23.89 -17.56 18.27
C ALA A 320 24.79 -18.77 18.56
N ARG A 321 26.11 -18.58 18.54
CA ARG A 321 27.08 -19.63 18.86
C ARG A 321 27.05 -20.01 20.34
N ALA A 322 26.99 -19.04 21.24
CA ALA A 322 26.86 -19.28 22.67
C ALA A 322 25.56 -20.03 22.99
N TRP A 323 24.45 -19.60 22.40
CA TRP A 323 23.15 -20.27 22.55
C TRP A 323 23.18 -21.72 22.08
N LEU A 324 23.86 -22.01 20.96
CA LEU A 324 24.00 -23.39 20.47
C LEU A 324 24.78 -24.29 21.44
N ILE A 325 25.74 -23.73 22.19
CA ILE A 325 26.50 -24.45 23.22
C ILE A 325 25.60 -24.75 24.43
N ASP A 326 24.77 -23.80 24.85
CA ASP A 326 23.87 -23.97 26.01
C ASP A 326 22.75 -25.01 25.75
N GLN A 327 22.48 -25.35 24.48
CA GLN A 327 21.48 -26.34 24.07
C GLN A 327 22.06 -27.76 23.84
N ALA A 328 23.39 -27.91 23.86
CA ALA A 328 24.10 -29.17 23.56
C ALA A 328 24.32 -30.04 24.79
#